data_AF-A0A512CFF4-F1
#
_entry.id   AF-A0A512CFF4-F1
#
_cell.length_a   1.000
_cell.length_b   1.000
_cell.length_c   1.000
_cell.angle_alpha   90.00
_cell.angle_beta   90.00
_cell.angle_gamma   90.00
#
_symmetry.space_group_name_H-M   'P 1'
#
loop_
_entity.id
_entity.type
_entity.pdbx_description
1 polymer ?
#
loop_
_entity_poly.entity_id
_entity_poly.type
_entity_poly.pdbx_seq_one_letter_code
_entity_poly.pdbx_strand_id
1 'polypeptide(L)' 'MTSAEMNKLELGMSKEQVTQILGTDYTIAEKRLEDDNEIEVLSYRDHFENDEFYLFVFKNQKLEKWYRELLPKERIENK' A
#
# COMPACT_ATOMS: atom_id res chain seq x y z
N MET A 1 9.74 -5.01 0.57
CA MET A 1 9.47 -4.04 1.65
C MET A 1 10.12 -4.54 2.93
N THR A 2 10.93 -3.73 3.62
CA THR A 2 11.64 -4.18 4.84
C THR A 2 10.87 -3.84 6.11
N SER A 3 11.08 -4.62 7.18
CA SER A 3 10.52 -4.33 8.49
C SER A 3 10.99 -2.97 9.06
N ALA A 4 12.20 -2.55 8.71
CA ALA A 4 12.76 -1.27 9.15
C ALA A 4 12.07 -0.06 8.50
N GLU A 5 11.61 -0.17 7.26
CA GLU A 5 10.83 0.88 6.58
C GLU A 5 9.42 0.95 7.17
N MET A 6 8.75 -0.19 7.35
CA MET A 6 7.40 -0.26 7.91
C MET A 6 7.33 0.29 9.33
N ASN A 7 8.37 0.09 10.14
CA ASN A 7 8.43 0.61 11.52
C ASN A 7 8.56 2.14 11.61
N LYS A 8 8.88 2.83 10.51
CA LYS A 8 8.96 4.30 10.46
C LYS A 8 7.62 4.96 10.09
N LEU A 9 6.62 4.17 9.69
CA LEU A 9 5.34 4.70 9.25
C LEU A 9 4.43 4.99 10.44
N GLU A 10 3.76 6.14 10.38
CA GLU A 10 2.79 6.56 11.38
C GLU A 10 1.49 7.01 10.70
N LEU A 11 0.37 6.77 11.37
CA LEU A 11 -0.92 7.30 10.93
C LEU A 11 -0.88 8.83 10.90
N GLY A 12 -1.51 9.41 9.89
CA GLY A 12 -1.54 10.86 9.68
C GLY A 12 -0.39 11.41 8.84
N MET A 13 0.64 10.61 8.52
CA MET A 13 1.72 11.00 7.61
C MET A 13 1.18 11.39 6.24
N SER A 14 1.80 12.39 5.60
CA SER A 14 1.47 12.75 4.23
C SER A 14 1.95 11.71 3.23
N LYS A 15 1.38 11.73 2.02
CA LYS A 15 1.85 10.89 0.91
C LYS A 15 3.34 11.08 0.62
N GLU A 16 3.83 12.31 0.67
CA GLU A 16 5.25 12.62 0.46
C GLU A 16 6.13 12.00 1.54
N GLN A 17 5.71 12.06 2.81
CA GLN A 17 6.46 11.44 3.91
C GLN A 17 6.54 9.92 3.76
N VAL A 18 5.43 9.29 3.42
CA VAL A 18 5.38 7.84 3.20
C VAL A 18 6.25 7.44 2.00
N THR A 19 6.15 8.15 0.88
CA THR A 19 6.92 7.84 -0.34
C THR A 19 8.41 8.16 -0.20
N GLN A 20 8.81 9.06 0.70
CA GLN A 20 10.21 9.26 1.08
C GLN A 20 10.78 8.07 1.88
N ILE A 21 9.96 7.41 2.69
CA ILE A 21 10.36 6.25 3.48
C ILE A 21 10.40 4.97 2.62
N LEU A 22 9.36 4.77 1.81
CA LEU A 22 9.14 3.52 1.06
C LEU A 22 9.69 3.55 -0.38
N GLY A 23 10.09 4.73 -0.86
CA GLY A 23 10.48 4.95 -2.24
C GLY A 23 9.31 5.28 -3.17
N THR A 24 9.66 5.58 -4.42
CA THR A 24 8.74 6.08 -5.44
C THR A 24 8.18 5.00 -6.37
N ASP A 25 8.57 3.75 -6.19
CA ASP A 25 8.20 2.62 -7.07
C ASP A 25 6.79 2.06 -6.77
N TYR A 26 5.86 2.95 -6.43
CA TYR A 26 4.46 2.60 -6.18
C TYR A 26 3.60 2.82 -7.42
N THR A 27 2.43 2.19 -7.41
CA THR A 27 1.35 2.48 -8.35
C THR A 27 0.13 3.01 -7.59
N ILE A 28 -0.71 3.80 -8.26
CA ILE A 28 -2.00 4.23 -7.69
C ILE A 28 -3.01 3.13 -8.02
N ALA A 29 -3.41 2.35 -7.02
CA ALA A 29 -4.36 1.26 -7.18
C ALA A 29 -5.81 1.78 -7.20
N GLU A 30 -6.07 2.87 -6.48
CA GLU A 30 -7.39 3.47 -6.40
C GLU A 30 -7.31 4.96 -6.12
N LYS A 31 -8.23 5.73 -6.70
CA LYS A 31 -8.45 7.14 -6.37
C LYS A 31 -9.94 7.46 -6.51
N ARG A 32 -10.58 7.89 -5.42
CA ARG A 32 -12.02 8.21 -5.39
C ARG A 32 -12.33 9.33 -4.41
N LEU A 33 -13.51 9.95 -4.59
CA LEU A 33 -14.12 10.84 -3.60
C LEU A 33 -15.27 10.10 -2.92
N GLU A 34 -15.29 10.10 -1.60
CA GLU A 34 -16.30 9.42 -0.77
C GLU A 34 -16.66 10.31 0.43
N ASP A 35 -17.91 10.79 0.48
CA ASP A 35 -18.42 11.68 1.53
C ASP A 35 -17.51 12.89 1.82
N ASP A 36 -17.17 13.64 0.77
CA ASP A 36 -16.21 14.77 0.78
C ASP A 36 -14.77 14.42 1.18
N ASN A 37 -14.45 13.13 1.31
CA ASN A 37 -13.09 12.68 1.55
C ASN A 37 -12.44 12.19 0.27
N GLU A 38 -11.25 12.69 -0.03
CA GLU A 38 -10.39 12.12 -1.07
C GLU A 38 -9.73 10.86 -0.52
N ILE A 39 -10.04 9.72 -1.13
CA ILE A 39 -9.39 8.44 -0.85
C ILE A 39 -8.43 8.12 -1.98
N GLU A 40 -7.17 7.86 -1.64
CA GLU A 40 -6.15 7.39 -2.57
C GLU A 40 -5.45 6.17 -1.99
N VAL A 41 -5.25 5.13 -2.80
CA VAL A 41 -4.59 3.90 -2.39
C VAL A 41 -3.32 3.71 -3.20
N LEU A 42 -2.18 3.68 -2.52
CA LEU A 42 -0.90 3.34 -3.13
C LEU A 42 -0.61 1.86 -2.96
N SER A 43 -0.10 1.24 -4.01
CA SER A 43 0.32 -0.16 -4.03
C SER A 43 1.81 -0.28 -4.29
N TYR A 44 2.51 -0.94 -3.38
CA TYR A 44 3.89 -1.36 -3.53
C TYR A 44 3.93 -2.88 -3.72
N ARG A 45 4.59 -3.35 -4.77
CA ARG A 45 4.77 -4.77 -5.03
C ARG A 45 6.14 -5.23 -4.52
N ASP A 46 6.14 -6.27 -3.70
CA ASP A 46 7.38 -6.94 -3.32
C ASP A 46 7.66 -8.09 -4.29
N HIS A 47 8.55 -7.85 -5.24
CA HIS A 47 8.94 -8.81 -6.27
C HIS A 47 9.89 -9.91 -5.76
N PHE A 48 10.49 -9.76 -4.58
CA PHE A 48 11.60 -10.63 -4.18
C PHE A 48 11.17 -11.91 -3.47
N GLU A 49 10.17 -11.86 -2.61
CA GLU A 49 9.92 -12.96 -1.66
C GLU A 49 8.64 -13.74 -1.95
N ASN A 50 7.49 -13.10 -2.21
CA ASN A 50 6.21 -13.81 -2.20
C ASN A 50 5.09 -13.18 -3.06
N ASP A 51 5.41 -12.28 -4.00
CA ASP A 51 4.39 -11.60 -4.81
C ASP A 51 3.35 -10.90 -3.90
N GLU A 52 3.85 -10.25 -2.85
CA GLU A 52 3.03 -9.54 -1.87
C GLU A 52 2.73 -8.12 -2.35
N PHE A 53 1.53 -7.63 -2.04
CA PHE A 53 1.15 -6.24 -2.21
C PHE A 53 1.01 -5.56 -0.85
N TYR A 54 1.62 -4.39 -0.72
CA TYR A 54 1.40 -3.49 0.39
C TYR A 54 0.53 -2.34 -0.09
N LEU A 55 -0.66 -2.21 0.51
CA LEU A 55 -1.66 -1.21 0.16
C LEU A 55 -1.74 -0.17 1.26
N PHE A 56 -1.49 1.09 0.91
CA PHE A 56 -1.51 2.25 1.81
C PHE A 56 -2.67 3.14 1.46
N VAL A 57 -3.60 3.30 2.40
CA VAL A 57 -4.82 4.08 2.22
C VAL A 57 -4.63 5.47 2.79
N PHE A 58 -4.75 6.46 1.92
CA PHE A 58 -4.73 7.87 2.27
C PHE A 58 -6.16 8.41 2.25
N LYS A 59 -6.52 9.12 3.31
CA LYS A 59 -7.76 9.89 3.42
C LYS A 59 -7.38 11.36 3.57
N ASN A 60 -7.84 12.20 2.66
CA ASN A 60 -7.50 13.64 2.62
C ASN A 60 -5.98 13.86 2.71
N GLN A 61 -5.23 13.13 1.87
CA GLN A 61 -3.76 13.17 1.77
C GLN A 61 -2.99 12.69 3.02
N LYS A 62 -3.67 12.07 3.99
CA LYS A 62 -3.07 11.53 5.22
C LYS A 62 -3.22 10.02 5.29
N LEU A 63 -2.17 9.34 5.73
CA LEU A 63 -2.16 7.89 5.89
C LEU A 63 -3.16 7.47 6.98
N GLU A 64 -4.22 6.79 6.59
CA GLU A 64 -5.31 6.34 7.47
C GLU A 64 -5.07 4.91 7.96
N LYS A 65 -4.53 4.05 7.08
CA LYS A 65 -4.21 2.63 7.36
C LYS A 65 -3.37 2.03 6.25
N TRP A 66 -2.81 0.87 6.51
CA TRP A 66 -2.21 0.01 5.50
C TRP A 66 -2.45 -1.46 5.80
N TYR A 67 -2.41 -2.29 4.76
CA TYR A 67 -2.57 -3.73 4.87
C TYR A 67 -1.72 -4.44 3.82
N ARG A 68 -1.44 -5.71 4.09
CA ARG A 68 -0.69 -6.60 3.20
C ARG A 68 -1.65 -7.60 2.59
N GLU A 69 -1.63 -7.71 1.27
CA GLU A 69 -2.33 -8.74 0.53
C GLU A 69 -1.32 -9.74 -0.04
N LEU A 70 -1.61 -11.03 0.14
CA LEU A 70 -0.89 -12.10 -0.53
C LEU A 70 -1.63 -12.41 -1.81
N LEU A 71 -0.93 -12.47 -2.95
CA LEU A 71 -1.53 -13.08 -4.13
C LEU A 71 -1.92 -14.52 -3.77
N PRO A 72 -3.18 -14.92 -4.00
CA PRO A 72 -3.56 -16.32 -3.87
C PRO A 72 -2.64 -17.12 -4.80
N LYS A 73 -1.79 -18.00 -4.24
CA LYS A 73 -1.17 -19.04 -5.05
C LYS A 73 -2.32 -19.85 -5.60
N GLU A 74 -2.60 -19.75 -6.89
CA GLU A 74 -3.63 -20.55 -7.54
C GLU A 74 -3.46 -22.00 -7.07
N ARG A 75 -4.43 -22.51 -6.31
CA ARG A 75 -4.61 -23.96 -6.22
C ARG A 75 -5.07 -24.34 -7.62
N ILE A 76 -4.13 -24.73 -8.47
CA ILE A 76 -4.43 -25.50 -9.67
C ILE A 76 -4.97 -26.84 -9.16
N GLU A 77 -6.27 -26.90 -8.84
CA GLU A 77 -6.97 -28.16 -8.72
C GLU A 77 -7.09 -28.70 -10.14
N ASN A 78 -6.12 -29.55 -10.50
CA ASN A 78 -6.22 -30.40 -11.69
C ASN A 78 -7.54 -31.18 -11.60
N LYS A 79 -8.46 -30.91 -12.53
CA LYS A 79 -9.62 -31.76 -12.81
C LYS A 79 -9.22 -32.88 -13.76
#